data_AF-X1TVK3-F1
#
_entry.id   AF-X1TVK3-F1
#
_cell.length_a   1.000
_cell.length_b   1.000
_cell.length_c   1.000
_cell.angle_alpha   90.00
_cell.angle_beta   90.00
_cell.angle_gamma   90.00
#
_symmetry.space_group_name_H-M   'P 1'
#
loop_
_entity.id
_entity.type
_entity.pdbx_description
1 polymer ?
#
loop_
_entity_poly.entity_id
_entity_poly.type
_entity_poly.pdbx_seq_one_letter_code
_entity_poly.pdbx_strand_id
1 'polypeptide(L)'
;MEYLVKINAGSQEMLLSTFGKSVKGRELVYAVFSRPMVTNPFEAMTSGKPIVILDAGVHGDERTLRESNLILIRELAEQGTEMNALLDDLVVIMIPCLNPDGTEHDKRRNANKNDINRDYIKLDEPETQSYVSNILQKWHPHIQIGGHNSSYRPYNMLYLAPTNAASDPALSKICDEAIFPLIDKNMEAAGYKSFYYKSGNKERWKAGS
;
A
#
# COMPACT_ATOMS: atom_id res chain seq x y z
N MET A 1 -8.83 -14.55 -3.90
CA MET A 1 -10.03 -14.27 -3.09
C MET A 1 -10.19 -15.25 -1.94
N GLU A 2 -10.16 -16.56 -2.18
CA GLU A 2 -10.38 -17.60 -1.16
C GLU A 2 -9.54 -17.43 0.12
N TYR A 3 -8.24 -17.13 -0.03
CA TYR A 3 -7.35 -16.89 1.11
C TYR A 3 -7.85 -15.75 2.02
N LEU A 4 -8.24 -14.60 1.45
CA LEU A 4 -8.72 -13.45 2.21
C LEU A 4 -10.07 -13.73 2.87
N VAL A 5 -10.96 -14.45 2.19
CA VAL A 5 -12.25 -14.87 2.74
C VAL A 5 -12.05 -15.79 3.95
N LYS A 6 -11.10 -16.72 3.87
CA LYS A 6 -10.77 -17.62 4.98
C LYS A 6 -10.26 -16.85 6.20
N ILE A 7 -9.39 -15.86 6.01
CA ILE A 7 -8.89 -15.03 7.11
C ILE A 7 -10.03 -14.21 7.72
N ASN A 8 -10.83 -13.55 6.87
CA ASN A 8 -11.94 -12.72 7.31
C ASN A 8 -12.98 -13.52 8.13
N ALA A 9 -13.27 -14.76 7.74
CA ALA A 9 -14.19 -15.62 8.49
C ALA A 9 -13.71 -15.97 9.91
N GLY A 10 -12.40 -15.85 10.18
CA GLY A 10 -11.80 -16.16 11.47
C GLY A 10 -11.47 -14.93 12.33
N SER A 11 -11.75 -13.71 11.86
CA SER A 11 -11.37 -12.48 12.56
C SER A 11 -12.59 -11.61 12.84
N GLN A 12 -12.63 -11.01 14.04
CA GLN A 12 -13.63 -10.00 14.41
C GLN A 12 -13.14 -8.57 14.18
N GLU A 13 -11.90 -8.42 13.73
CA GLU A 13 -11.19 -7.14 13.59
C GLU A 13 -10.81 -6.88 12.12
N MET A 14 -11.40 -7.65 11.21
CA MET A 14 -11.22 -7.53 9.77
C MET A 14 -12.57 -7.34 9.08
N LEU A 15 -12.66 -6.31 8.23
CA LEU A 15 -13.70 -6.17 7.21
C LEU A 15 -13.08 -6.42 5.84
N LEU A 16 -13.62 -7.37 5.07
CA LEU A 16 -13.26 -7.59 3.67
C LEU A 16 -14.35 -7.05 2.74
N SER A 17 -13.97 -6.21 1.78
CA SER A 17 -14.92 -5.62 0.83
C SER A 17 -14.27 -5.36 -0.53
N THR A 18 -15.05 -4.88 -1.50
CA THR A 18 -14.58 -4.51 -2.83
C THR A 18 -14.78 -3.02 -3.07
N PHE A 19 -13.89 -2.42 -3.85
CA PHE A 19 -13.90 -0.98 -4.13
C PHE A 19 -14.08 -0.65 -5.62
N GLY A 20 -14.20 -1.67 -6.47
CA GLY A 20 -14.39 -1.50 -7.91
C GLY A 20 -14.09 -2.78 -8.67
N LYS A 21 -13.95 -2.64 -10.00
CA LYS A 21 -13.59 -3.74 -10.90
C LYS A 21 -12.47 -3.34 -11.84
N SER A 22 -11.64 -4.30 -12.22
CA SER A 22 -10.64 -4.12 -13.26
C SER A 22 -11.25 -4.02 -14.66
N VAL A 23 -10.43 -3.74 -15.67
CA VAL A 23 -10.81 -3.74 -17.08
C VAL A 23 -11.52 -5.05 -17.51
N LYS A 24 -11.05 -6.21 -17.04
CA LYS A 24 -11.67 -7.52 -17.29
C LYS A 24 -12.76 -7.90 -16.28
N GLY A 25 -13.21 -6.97 -15.45
CA GLY A 25 -14.30 -7.17 -14.51
C GLY A 25 -13.93 -7.94 -13.23
N ARG A 26 -12.65 -8.09 -12.91
CA ARG A 26 -12.22 -8.72 -11.64
C ARG A 26 -12.46 -7.78 -10.48
N GLU A 27 -12.98 -8.30 -9.38
CA GLU A 27 -13.18 -7.52 -8.16
C GLU A 27 -11.86 -6.97 -7.64
N LEU A 28 -11.85 -5.66 -7.35
CA LEU A 28 -10.76 -4.98 -6.67
C LEU A 28 -11.07 -5.00 -5.17
N VAL A 29 -10.20 -5.62 -4.40
CA VAL A 29 -10.46 -6.00 -3.00
C VAL A 29 -9.65 -5.15 -2.06
N TYR A 30 -10.24 -4.79 -0.93
CA TYR A 30 -9.53 -4.19 0.20
C TYR A 30 -10.00 -4.83 1.51
N ALA A 31 -9.13 -4.78 2.52
CA ALA A 31 -9.46 -5.18 3.87
C ALA A 31 -9.20 -4.04 4.85
N VAL A 32 -10.08 -3.85 5.83
CA VAL A 32 -9.93 -2.87 6.90
C VAL A 32 -9.70 -3.61 8.20
N PHE A 33 -8.72 -3.16 8.99
CA PHE A 33 -8.38 -3.69 10.29
C PHE A 33 -8.41 -2.59 11.35
N SER A 34 -9.06 -2.84 12.48
CA SER A 34 -9.21 -1.84 13.55
C SER A 34 -9.83 -2.43 14.81
N ARG A 35 -9.53 -1.82 15.96
CA ARG A 35 -10.19 -2.12 17.25
C ARG A 35 -10.63 -0.83 17.95
N PRO A 36 -11.91 -0.53 18.17
CA PRO A 36 -13.08 -1.31 17.74
C PRO A 36 -13.17 -1.40 16.21
N MET A 37 -13.93 -2.38 15.74
CA MET A 37 -14.11 -2.60 14.29
C MET A 37 -14.80 -1.39 13.64
N VAL A 38 -14.15 -0.82 12.64
CA VAL A 38 -14.65 0.21 11.74
C VAL A 38 -15.24 -0.46 10.50
N THR A 39 -16.49 -0.12 10.19
CA THR A 39 -17.23 -0.71 9.05
C THR A 39 -17.39 0.25 7.86
N ASN A 40 -17.12 1.53 8.07
CA ASN A 40 -17.25 2.56 7.06
C ASN A 40 -16.28 3.73 7.30
N PRO A 41 -16.04 4.58 6.27
CA PRO A 41 -15.07 5.68 6.40
C PRO A 41 -15.41 6.71 7.48
N PHE A 42 -16.69 6.96 7.76
CA PHE A 42 -17.08 7.94 8.78
C PHE A 42 -16.67 7.50 10.18
N GLU A 43 -16.87 6.21 10.50
CA GLU A 43 -16.36 5.61 11.74
C GLU A 43 -14.83 5.72 11.84
N ALA A 44 -14.11 5.49 10.73
CA ALA A 44 -12.65 5.62 10.68
C ALA A 44 -12.22 7.05 11.06
N MET A 45 -12.80 8.05 10.39
CA MET A 45 -12.46 9.46 10.59
C MET A 45 -12.82 9.98 11.99
N THR A 46 -13.90 9.46 12.59
CA THR A 46 -14.36 9.87 13.92
C THR A 46 -13.71 9.09 15.06
N SER A 47 -12.98 8.01 14.76
CA SER A 47 -12.25 7.22 15.76
C SER A 47 -11.10 7.97 16.43
N GLY A 48 -10.59 9.05 15.80
CA GLY A 48 -9.39 9.77 16.23
C GLY A 48 -8.08 9.03 15.97
N LYS A 49 -8.13 7.82 15.39
CA LYS A 49 -6.96 7.02 15.04
C LYS A 49 -6.40 7.40 13.68
N PRO A 50 -5.06 7.38 13.50
CA PRO A 50 -4.47 7.45 12.18
C PRO A 50 -4.96 6.32 11.29
N ILE A 51 -5.33 6.68 10.06
CA ILE A 51 -5.73 5.77 8.99
C ILE A 51 -4.52 5.55 8.08
N VAL A 52 -4.06 4.31 7.98
CA VAL A 52 -2.90 3.91 7.19
C VAL A 52 -3.35 2.98 6.07
N ILE A 53 -3.02 3.32 4.82
CA ILE A 53 -3.22 2.45 3.67
C ILE A 53 -1.89 1.82 3.27
N LEU A 54 -1.90 0.51 3.03
CA LEU A 54 -0.84 -0.21 2.33
C LEU A 54 -1.43 -0.81 1.06
N ASP A 55 -0.97 -0.33 -0.09
CA ASP A 55 -1.36 -0.84 -1.40
C ASP A 55 -0.19 -1.54 -2.09
N ALA A 56 -0.49 -2.53 -2.94
CA ALA A 56 0.51 -3.26 -3.72
C ALA A 56 -0.05 -3.70 -5.07
N GLY A 57 0.86 -4.14 -5.95
CA GLY A 57 0.49 -4.76 -7.22
C GLY A 57 -0.13 -3.77 -8.21
N VAL A 58 0.23 -2.49 -8.14
CA VAL A 58 -0.11 -1.50 -9.19
C VAL A 58 0.55 -1.87 -10.52
N HIS A 59 1.75 -2.43 -10.47
CA HIS A 59 2.38 -3.16 -11.56
C HIS A 59 2.19 -4.66 -11.33
N GLY A 60 1.56 -5.36 -12.28
CA GLY A 60 1.16 -6.76 -12.07
C GLY A 60 2.30 -7.78 -11.97
N ASP A 61 3.48 -7.43 -12.48
CA ASP A 61 4.72 -8.23 -12.40
C ASP A 61 5.49 -8.04 -11.08
N GLU A 62 5.02 -7.18 -10.17
CA GLU A 62 5.66 -6.91 -8.88
C GLU A 62 5.05 -7.80 -7.79
N ARG A 63 5.73 -8.91 -7.50
CA ARG A 63 5.21 -9.97 -6.62
C ARG A 63 5.57 -9.79 -5.15
N THR A 64 6.71 -9.18 -4.84
CA THR A 64 7.32 -9.29 -3.50
C THR A 64 6.41 -8.68 -2.44
N LEU A 65 6.04 -7.41 -2.57
CA LEU A 65 5.16 -6.77 -1.60
C LEU A 65 3.71 -7.26 -1.68
N ARG A 66 3.25 -7.73 -2.84
CA ARG A 66 1.94 -8.36 -2.95
C ARG A 66 1.84 -9.59 -2.05
N GLU A 67 2.82 -10.50 -2.13
CA GLU A 67 2.83 -11.70 -1.29
C GLU A 67 3.12 -11.36 0.19
N SER A 68 4.01 -10.39 0.48
CA SER A 68 4.23 -9.92 1.85
C SER A 68 2.96 -9.33 2.48
N ASN A 69 2.15 -8.59 1.72
CA ASN A 69 0.89 -8.05 2.21
C ASN A 69 -0.10 -9.15 2.60
N LEU A 70 -0.07 -10.33 1.96
CA LEU A 70 -0.90 -11.47 2.37
C LEU A 70 -0.47 -12.04 3.72
N ILE A 71 0.82 -11.97 4.06
CA ILE A 71 1.33 -12.34 5.39
C ILE A 71 0.89 -11.30 6.42
N LEU A 72 1.09 -10.01 6.14
CA LEU A 72 0.67 -8.93 7.04
C LEU A 72 -0.84 -8.94 7.30
N ILE A 73 -1.66 -9.22 6.28
CA ILE A 73 -3.12 -9.40 6.43
C ILE A 73 -3.43 -10.51 7.43
N ARG A 74 -2.71 -11.64 7.40
CA ARG A 74 -2.89 -12.72 8.37
C ARG A 74 -2.50 -12.27 9.77
N GLU A 75 -1.34 -11.61 9.91
CA GLU A 75 -0.85 -11.17 11.21
C GLU A 75 -1.79 -10.11 11.83
N LEU A 76 -2.24 -9.13 11.06
CA LEU A 76 -3.24 -8.15 11.51
C LEU A 76 -4.56 -8.80 11.95
N ALA A 77 -4.97 -9.90 11.31
CA ALA A 77 -6.21 -10.61 11.63
C ALA A 77 -6.09 -11.54 12.85
N GLU A 78 -4.87 -11.98 13.19
CA GLU A 78 -4.59 -12.99 14.21
C GLU A 78 -4.33 -12.34 15.57
N GLN A 79 -5.26 -12.56 16.51
CA GLN A 79 -5.17 -11.99 17.85
C GLN A 79 -3.88 -12.42 18.57
N GLY A 80 -3.23 -11.46 19.22
CA GLY A 80 -2.01 -11.69 19.99
C GLY A 80 -0.70 -11.59 19.20
N THR A 81 -0.75 -11.37 17.88
CA THR A 81 0.45 -10.99 17.12
C THR A 81 0.85 -9.54 17.39
N GLU A 82 2.11 -9.19 17.12
CA GLU A 82 2.60 -7.81 17.22
C GLU A 82 1.86 -6.88 16.25
N MET A 83 1.56 -7.33 15.03
CA MET A 83 0.81 -6.53 14.06
C MET A 83 -0.63 -6.30 14.49
N ASN A 84 -1.29 -7.30 15.06
CA ASN A 84 -2.65 -7.16 15.58
C ASN A 84 -2.72 -6.20 16.79
N ALA A 85 -1.67 -6.09 17.59
CA ALA A 85 -1.60 -5.12 18.68
C ALA A 85 -1.66 -3.67 18.18
N LEU A 86 -1.14 -3.38 16.97
CA LEU A 86 -1.20 -2.04 16.37
C LEU A 86 -2.64 -1.52 16.14
N LEU A 87 -3.63 -2.41 16.13
CA LEU A 87 -5.04 -2.03 15.95
C LEU A 87 -5.60 -1.25 17.16
N ASP A 88 -4.90 -1.24 18.30
CA ASP A 88 -5.20 -0.38 19.46
C ASP A 88 -4.98 1.10 19.14
N ASP A 89 -4.09 1.42 18.20
CA ASP A 89 -3.72 2.79 17.85
C ASP A 89 -4.10 3.18 16.42
N LEU A 90 -4.27 2.21 15.52
CA LEU A 90 -4.41 2.45 14.07
C LEU A 90 -5.71 1.88 13.49
N VAL A 91 -6.15 2.51 12.40
CA VAL A 91 -7.01 1.87 11.39
C VAL A 91 -6.12 1.54 10.18
N VAL A 92 -6.01 0.26 9.83
CA VAL A 92 -5.15 -0.20 8.73
C VAL A 92 -6.02 -0.68 7.58
N ILE A 93 -5.77 -0.16 6.38
CA ILE A 93 -6.47 -0.55 5.15
C ILE A 93 -5.46 -1.20 4.21
N MET A 94 -5.68 -2.48 3.90
CA MET A 94 -4.82 -3.27 3.04
C MET A 94 -5.46 -3.43 1.67
N ILE A 95 -4.72 -3.08 0.62
CA ILE A 95 -5.10 -3.32 -0.78
C ILE A 95 -4.07 -4.29 -1.37
N PRO A 96 -4.38 -5.60 -1.40
CA PRO A 96 -3.40 -6.59 -1.81
C PRO A 96 -3.03 -6.50 -3.29
N CYS A 97 -3.93 -6.04 -4.17
CA CYS A 97 -3.64 -5.98 -5.60
C CYS A 97 -4.48 -4.90 -6.31
N LEU A 98 -3.82 -3.84 -6.77
CA LEU A 98 -4.44 -2.79 -7.59
C LEU A 98 -4.65 -3.21 -9.05
N ASN A 99 -3.78 -4.07 -9.61
CA ASN A 99 -3.82 -4.50 -11.01
C ASN A 99 -3.95 -6.03 -11.11
N PRO A 100 -5.13 -6.61 -10.82
CA PRO A 100 -5.33 -8.06 -10.91
C PRO A 100 -5.22 -8.57 -12.35
N ASP A 101 -5.53 -7.74 -13.34
CA ASP A 101 -5.45 -8.09 -14.75
C ASP A 101 -4.01 -8.22 -15.24
N GLY A 102 -3.14 -7.27 -14.88
CA GLY A 102 -1.70 -7.38 -15.14
C GLY A 102 -1.07 -8.53 -14.36
N THR A 103 -1.52 -8.73 -13.11
CA THR A 103 -1.04 -9.80 -12.22
C THR A 103 -1.24 -11.19 -12.81
N GLU A 104 -2.41 -11.49 -13.36
CA GLU A 104 -2.71 -12.79 -13.97
C GLU A 104 -1.75 -13.15 -15.12
N HIS A 105 -1.22 -12.14 -15.81
CA HIS A 105 -0.37 -12.32 -16.99
C HIS A 105 1.11 -11.95 -16.75
N ASP A 106 1.48 -11.69 -15.49
CA ASP A 106 2.81 -11.21 -15.09
C ASP A 106 3.25 -10.00 -15.93
N LYS A 107 2.38 -8.99 -16.01
CA LYS A 107 2.59 -7.75 -16.76
C LYS A 107 2.52 -6.54 -15.84
N ARG A 108 3.48 -5.64 -16.02
CA ARG A 108 3.44 -4.28 -15.44
C ARG A 108 2.12 -3.56 -15.68
N ARG A 109 1.61 -3.60 -16.91
CA ARG A 109 0.45 -2.82 -17.36
C ARG A 109 -0.86 -3.60 -17.19
N ASN A 110 -1.97 -2.89 -17.06
CA ASN A 110 -3.30 -3.52 -16.97
C ASN A 110 -3.75 -4.11 -18.33
N ALA A 111 -4.98 -4.62 -18.43
CA ALA A 111 -5.47 -5.25 -19.66
C ALA A 111 -5.58 -4.29 -20.86
N ASN A 112 -5.74 -2.98 -20.62
CA ASN A 112 -5.68 -1.95 -21.66
C ASN A 112 -4.25 -1.60 -22.10
N LYS A 113 -3.23 -2.26 -21.52
CA LYS A 113 -1.81 -1.98 -21.73
C LYS A 113 -1.40 -0.59 -21.26
N ASN A 114 -2.09 -0.03 -20.27
CA ASN A 114 -1.74 1.22 -19.63
C ASN A 114 -1.00 0.99 -18.30
N ASP A 115 -0.04 1.87 -18.01
CA ASP A 115 0.63 1.90 -16.71
C ASP A 115 -0.22 2.70 -15.73
N ILE A 116 -0.98 1.99 -14.90
CA ILE A 116 -1.94 2.62 -13.97
C ILE A 116 -1.23 3.46 -12.90
N ASN A 117 0.09 3.31 -12.69
CA ASN A 117 0.88 4.19 -11.83
C ASN A 117 1.20 5.55 -12.48
N ARG A 118 0.70 5.81 -13.70
CA ARG A 118 0.76 7.12 -14.38
C ARG A 118 -0.62 7.75 -14.56
N ASP A 119 -1.67 7.09 -14.10
CA ASP A 119 -3.05 7.46 -14.41
C ASP A 119 -3.74 8.24 -13.27
N TYR A 120 -3.05 8.55 -12.17
CA TYR A 120 -3.63 9.27 -11.01
C TYR A 120 -4.10 10.72 -11.29
N ILE A 121 -3.74 11.31 -12.42
CA ILE A 121 -4.21 12.65 -12.84
C ILE A 121 -5.37 12.55 -13.82
N LYS A 122 -5.26 11.66 -14.81
CA LYS A 122 -6.26 11.54 -15.88
C LYS A 122 -7.46 10.68 -15.44
N LEU A 123 -7.19 9.63 -14.66
CA LEU A 123 -8.16 8.66 -14.16
C LEU A 123 -8.96 8.05 -15.31
N ASP A 124 -8.27 7.54 -16.34
CA ASP A 124 -8.91 6.88 -17.47
C ASP A 124 -9.15 5.38 -17.22
N GLU A 125 -8.42 4.77 -16.28
CA GLU A 125 -8.52 3.35 -16.01
C GLU A 125 -9.49 3.05 -14.86
N PRO A 126 -10.29 1.97 -14.96
CA PRO A 126 -11.29 1.66 -13.94
C PRO A 126 -10.65 1.33 -12.58
N GLU A 127 -9.43 0.77 -12.57
CA GLU A 127 -8.70 0.48 -11.33
C GLU A 127 -8.36 1.75 -10.53
N THR A 128 -7.81 2.76 -11.20
CA THR A 128 -7.41 4.04 -10.59
C THR A 128 -8.60 4.92 -10.26
N GLN A 129 -9.61 4.98 -11.14
CA GLN A 129 -10.88 5.64 -10.83
C GLN A 129 -11.49 5.09 -9.54
N SER A 130 -11.56 3.76 -9.43
CA SER A 130 -12.09 3.08 -8.25
C SER A 130 -11.22 3.32 -7.01
N TYR A 131 -9.89 3.22 -7.15
CA TYR A 131 -8.99 3.44 -6.02
C TYR A 131 -9.07 4.87 -5.47
N VAL A 132 -9.04 5.87 -6.35
CA VAL A 132 -9.12 7.28 -5.94
C VAL A 132 -10.49 7.61 -5.34
N SER A 133 -11.58 7.27 -6.05
CA SER A 133 -12.93 7.69 -5.63
C SER A 133 -13.51 6.89 -4.47
N ASN A 134 -13.18 5.60 -4.35
CA ASN A 134 -13.77 4.71 -3.34
C ASN A 134 -12.85 4.43 -2.16
N ILE A 135 -11.54 4.60 -2.33
CA ILE A 135 -10.60 4.47 -1.22
C ILE A 135 -10.06 5.84 -0.80
N LEU A 136 -9.20 6.48 -1.60
CA LEU A 136 -8.44 7.65 -1.14
C LEU A 136 -9.34 8.82 -0.73
N GLN A 137 -10.34 9.16 -1.56
CA GLN A 137 -11.27 10.26 -1.29
C GLN A 137 -12.33 9.95 -0.23
N LYS A 138 -12.60 8.67 0.07
CA LYS A 138 -13.58 8.31 1.09
C LYS A 138 -12.95 8.14 2.46
N TRP A 139 -11.80 7.48 2.51
CA TRP A 139 -11.14 7.10 3.75
C TRP A 139 -10.15 8.14 4.26
N HIS A 140 -9.73 9.10 3.43
CA HIS A 140 -8.84 10.20 3.83
C HIS A 140 -7.64 9.70 4.66
N PRO A 141 -6.78 8.85 4.09
CA PRO A 141 -5.65 8.27 4.82
C PRO A 141 -4.70 9.36 5.29
N HIS A 142 -4.11 9.14 6.47
CA HIS A 142 -3.02 9.97 6.98
C HIS A 142 -1.68 9.56 6.35
N ILE A 143 -1.53 8.26 6.06
CA ILE A 143 -0.37 7.68 5.39
C ILE A 143 -0.86 6.72 4.31
N GLN A 144 -0.34 6.86 3.10
CA GLN A 144 -0.47 5.87 2.02
C GLN A 144 0.91 5.32 1.68
N ILE A 145 1.07 4.00 1.73
CA ILE A 145 2.29 3.29 1.36
C ILE A 145 2.02 2.52 0.07
N GLY A 146 2.53 3.05 -1.04
CA GLY A 146 2.47 2.42 -2.36
C GLY A 146 3.60 1.42 -2.57
N GLY A 147 3.30 0.14 -2.40
CA GLY A 147 4.26 -0.94 -2.48
C GLY A 147 4.69 -1.26 -3.91
N HIS A 148 6.00 -1.20 -4.14
CA HIS A 148 6.64 -1.56 -5.40
C HIS A 148 7.76 -2.60 -5.23
N ASN A 149 8.04 -3.33 -6.31
CA ASN A 149 9.29 -4.07 -6.40
C ASN A 149 10.38 -3.17 -6.98
N SER A 150 11.38 -2.86 -6.16
CA SER A 150 12.66 -2.35 -6.65
C SER A 150 13.79 -3.10 -5.97
N SER A 151 14.84 -3.40 -6.73
CA SER A 151 16.06 -3.95 -6.16
C SER A 151 17.22 -3.11 -6.66
N TYR A 152 18.01 -2.58 -5.73
CA TYR A 152 19.28 -1.96 -6.03
C TYR A 152 20.29 -2.53 -5.06
N ARG A 153 21.12 -3.48 -5.50
CA ARG A 153 22.17 -4.02 -4.63
C ARG A 153 23.06 -2.87 -4.13
N PRO A 154 23.40 -2.81 -2.84
CA PRO A 154 23.22 -3.85 -1.81
C PRO A 154 21.95 -3.72 -0.94
N TYR A 155 20.96 -2.90 -1.31
CA TYR A 155 19.79 -2.57 -0.50
C TYR A 155 18.62 -3.53 -0.70
N ASN A 156 17.96 -3.87 0.40
CA ASN A 156 16.79 -4.75 0.49
C ASN A 156 15.47 -3.99 0.34
N MET A 157 15.41 -2.75 0.82
CA MET A 157 14.23 -1.88 0.73
C MET A 157 14.63 -0.49 0.26
N LEU A 158 13.84 0.09 -0.62
CA LEU A 158 13.98 1.49 -1.03
C LEU A 158 12.72 2.24 -0.65
N TYR A 159 12.87 3.47 -0.16
CA TYR A 159 11.75 4.34 0.22
C TYR A 159 11.80 5.67 -0.53
N LEU A 160 10.64 6.26 -0.79
CA LEU A 160 10.51 7.53 -1.48
C LEU A 160 9.48 8.41 -0.77
N ALA A 161 9.81 9.67 -0.55
CA ALA A 161 8.88 10.66 -0.03
C ALA A 161 8.01 11.22 -1.16
N PRO A 162 6.92 11.96 -0.88
CA PRO A 162 6.18 12.67 -1.92
C PRO A 162 7.12 13.49 -2.83
N THR A 163 7.07 13.24 -4.14
CA THR A 163 7.95 13.89 -5.13
C THR A 163 7.26 14.97 -5.95
N ASN A 164 5.96 15.19 -5.71
CA ASN A 164 5.23 16.26 -6.37
C ASN A 164 5.69 17.61 -5.81
N ALA A 165 6.09 18.53 -6.68
CA ALA A 165 6.56 19.87 -6.30
C ALA A 165 5.50 20.71 -5.56
N ALA A 166 4.21 20.36 -5.72
CA ALA A 166 3.11 21.01 -5.03
C ALA A 166 2.79 20.39 -3.65
N SER A 167 3.44 19.29 -3.26
CA SER A 167 3.26 18.70 -1.93
C SER A 167 3.76 19.65 -0.85
N ASP A 168 3.06 19.71 0.28
CA ASP A 168 3.52 20.48 1.45
C ASP A 168 4.91 19.97 1.88
N PRO A 169 5.94 20.85 1.94
CA PRO A 169 7.29 20.46 2.36
C PRO A 169 7.34 19.78 3.73
N ALA A 170 6.40 20.06 4.62
CA ALA A 170 6.32 19.40 5.93
C ALA A 170 6.13 17.87 5.81
N LEU A 171 5.46 17.40 4.75
CA LEU A 171 5.29 15.96 4.49
C LEU A 171 6.58 15.28 4.06
N SER A 172 7.42 15.95 3.28
CA SER A 172 8.76 15.41 2.97
C SER A 172 9.67 15.47 4.18
N LYS A 173 9.58 16.54 4.97
CA LYS A 173 10.38 16.73 6.19
C LYS A 173 10.11 15.64 7.24
N ILE A 174 8.85 15.27 7.49
CA ILE A 174 8.54 14.17 8.42
C ILE A 174 9.08 12.82 7.91
N CYS A 175 9.10 12.60 6.59
CA CYS A 175 9.74 11.42 6.03
C CYS A 175 11.25 11.41 6.32
N ASP A 176 11.95 12.50 6.02
CA ASP A 176 13.40 12.60 6.15
C ASP A 176 13.87 12.60 7.61
N GLU A 177 13.12 13.22 8.53
CA GLU A 177 13.54 13.41 9.92
C GLU A 177 13.04 12.31 10.87
N ALA A 178 11.96 11.60 10.52
CA ALA A 178 11.35 10.61 11.41
C ALA A 178 11.17 9.23 10.75
N ILE A 179 10.44 9.15 9.62
CA ILE A 179 10.04 7.86 9.05
C ILE A 179 11.25 7.09 8.48
N PHE A 180 12.08 7.73 7.66
CA PHE A 180 13.22 7.06 7.03
C PHE A 180 14.30 6.65 8.03
N PRO A 181 14.69 7.50 9.02
CA PRO A 181 15.60 7.06 10.08
C PRO A 181 15.07 5.88 10.88
N LEU A 182 13.76 5.81 11.13
CA LEU A 182 13.13 4.68 11.81
C LEU A 182 13.19 3.40 10.97
N ILE A 183 12.91 3.49 9.67
CA ILE A 183 13.04 2.37 8.74
C ILE A 183 14.49 1.89 8.72
N ASP A 184 15.47 2.80 8.56
CA ASP A 184 16.89 2.45 8.50
C ASP A 184 17.36 1.76 9.78
N LYS A 185 16.99 2.29 10.94
CA LYS A 185 17.30 1.68 12.24
C LYS A 185 16.73 0.26 12.36
N ASN A 186 15.47 0.06 11.98
CA ASN A 186 14.81 -1.25 12.09
C ASN A 186 15.36 -2.26 11.08
N MET A 187 15.66 -1.81 9.86
CA MET A 187 16.30 -2.64 8.83
C MET A 187 17.71 -3.06 9.25
N GLU A 188 18.51 -2.13 9.77
CA GLU A 188 19.86 -2.41 10.26
C GLU A 188 19.84 -3.41 11.43
N ALA A 189 18.94 -3.22 12.40
CA ALA A 189 18.77 -4.14 13.52
C ALA A 189 18.39 -5.56 13.07
N ALA A 190 17.70 -5.69 11.94
CA ALA A 190 17.35 -6.97 11.32
C ALA A 190 18.43 -7.51 10.36
N GLY A 191 19.58 -6.83 10.22
CA GLY A 191 20.67 -7.23 9.32
C GLY A 191 20.42 -6.93 7.84
N TYR A 192 19.46 -6.06 7.54
CA TYR A 192 19.12 -5.63 6.19
C TYR A 192 19.57 -4.19 5.92
N LYS A 193 19.61 -3.81 4.64
CA LYS A 193 19.98 -2.46 4.22
C LYS A 193 18.78 -1.78 3.57
N SER A 194 18.57 -0.52 3.89
CA SER A 194 17.61 0.36 3.22
C SER A 194 18.28 1.60 2.67
N PHE A 195 17.63 2.25 1.71
CA PHE A 195 18.13 3.48 1.12
C PHE A 195 17.00 4.30 0.51
N TYR A 196 17.21 5.61 0.41
CA TYR A 196 16.31 6.47 -0.35
C TYR A 196 16.30 6.07 -1.84
N TYR A 197 15.12 5.88 -2.41
CA TYR A 197 14.92 5.54 -3.81
C TYR A 197 15.41 6.68 -4.71
N LYS A 198 16.64 6.53 -5.18
CA LYS A 198 17.27 7.38 -6.20
C LYS A 198 17.62 6.49 -7.38
N SER A 199 17.11 6.81 -8.56
CA SER A 199 17.70 6.31 -9.80
C SER A 199 19.03 7.03 -10.00
N GLY A 200 20.11 6.53 -9.41
CA GLY A 200 21.43 7.15 -9.54
C GLY A 200 22.46 6.58 -8.59
N ASN A 201 23.72 6.96 -8.80
CA ASN A 201 24.82 6.72 -7.86
C ASN A 201 25.49 8.06 -7.52
N LYS A 202 26.54 8.02 -6.70
CA LYS A 202 27.33 9.20 -6.30
C LYS A 202 27.89 10.04 -7.47
N GLU A 203 27.88 9.51 -8.69
CA GLU A 203 28.49 10.12 -9.89
C GLU A 203 27.46 10.49 -10.96
N ARG A 204 26.23 9.94 -10.91
CA ARG A 204 25.23 10.18 -11.95
C ARG A 204 23.80 10.02 -11.45
N TRP A 205 22.99 11.01 -11.79
CA TRP A 205 21.55 11.02 -11.58
C TRP A 205 20.82 10.56 -12.84
N LYS A 206 19.77 9.76 -12.67
CA LYS A 206 18.70 9.52 -13.65
C LYS A 206 17.42 10.03 -12.98
N ALA A 207 16.68 10.91 -13.63
CA ALA A 207 15.35 11.30 -13.16
C ALA A 207 14.31 10.58 -14.04
N GLY A 208 13.26 10.04 -13.42
CA GLY A 208 12.16 9.35 -14.11
C GLY A 208 12.38 7.85 -14.30
N SER A 209 11.52 7.06 -13.64
CA SER A 209 11.20 5.69 -14.04
C SER A 209 10.00 5.69 -14.97
#